data_AF-Q9MF55-F1
#
_entry.id   AF-Q9MF55-F1
#
_cell.length_a   1.000
_cell.length_b   1.000
_cell.length_c   1.000
_cell.angle_alpha   90.00
_cell.angle_beta   90.00
_cell.angle_gamma   90.00
#
_symmetry.space_group_name_H-M   'P 1'
#
loop_
_entity.id
_entity.type
_entity.pdbx_description
1 polymer ?
#
loop_
_entity_poly.entity_id
_entity_poly.type
_entity_poly.pdbx_seq_one_letter_code
_entity_poly.pdbx_strand_id
1 'polypeptide(L)'
;MKKDSFIDGHKLKENNWVLWYHNNMEEGEDRWDPPQNSAVYLAAAITASARIYMYPFISREDCYYTDTDSVVLGSPLPPELISGTILGKFKLEERVEKGMFVAPKTYYLKTVDEHNVIKFKGPAKTMIHPEWFEKQYADPSLKTLVEVKSNFKVKLSTLEVTSTKNSYILRLSLDPKRVRLFETESGAWADTMPLHINDLSGLDHMGKRRIASLRNKISELQVYNSILEEKFFQKGSEVENKEDGDILKNLEIETCLTEDRTILDREEKREGTNHTLEESTKTDEKKPDT
;
A
#
# COMPACT_ATOMS: atom_id res chain seq x y z
N MET A 1 -29.17 -15.00 56.90
CA MET A 1 -28.45 -15.89 55.98
C MET A 1 -28.01 -15.07 54.77
N LYS A 2 -26.89 -14.34 54.87
CA LYS A 2 -26.27 -13.72 53.69
C LYS A 2 -25.59 -14.86 52.94
N LYS A 3 -26.04 -15.17 51.72
CA LYS A 3 -25.29 -16.08 50.84
C LYS A 3 -24.05 -15.33 50.39
N ASP A 4 -22.87 -15.88 50.62
CA ASP A 4 -21.56 -15.28 50.29
C ASP A 4 -21.40 -14.95 48.79
N SER A 5 -22.29 -15.48 47.95
CA SER A 5 -22.37 -15.23 46.51
C SER A 5 -23.29 -14.08 46.10
N PHE A 6 -24.03 -13.42 46.99
CA PHE A 6 -24.93 -12.33 46.59
C PHE A 6 -24.16 -11.02 46.39
N ILE A 7 -24.25 -10.45 45.17
CA ILE A 7 -23.62 -9.17 44.83
C ILE A 7 -24.62 -8.04 45.10
N ASP A 8 -25.79 -8.09 44.47
CA ASP A 8 -26.77 -6.99 44.51
C ASP A 8 -28.17 -7.48 44.15
N GLY A 9 -29.21 -6.71 44.48
CA GLY A 9 -30.59 -7.07 44.21
C GLY A 9 -31.49 -5.86 44.09
N HIS A 10 -32.18 -5.74 42.95
CA HIS A 10 -33.09 -4.65 42.67
C HIS A 10 -34.52 -5.16 42.45
N LYS A 11 -35.48 -4.53 43.12
CA LYS A 11 -36.91 -4.82 42.91
C LYS A 11 -37.34 -4.28 41.54
N LEU A 12 -37.89 -5.14 40.69
CA LEU A 12 -38.38 -4.77 39.36
C LEU A 12 -39.87 -4.41 39.39
N LYS A 13 -40.71 -5.24 40.03
CA LYS A 13 -42.16 -5.04 40.21
C LYS A 13 -42.62 -5.68 41.53
N GLU A 14 -43.90 -5.57 41.86
CA GLU A 14 -44.49 -6.39 42.92
C GLU A 14 -44.18 -7.87 42.65
N ASN A 15 -43.55 -8.52 43.64
CA ASN A 15 -43.05 -9.90 43.60
C ASN A 15 -41.96 -10.25 42.56
N ASN A 16 -41.42 -9.29 41.79
CA ASN A 16 -40.34 -9.56 40.84
C ASN A 16 -39.05 -8.81 41.23
N TRP A 17 -37.94 -9.55 41.30
CA TRP A 17 -36.62 -9.03 41.67
C TRP A 17 -35.57 -9.44 40.64
N VAL A 18 -34.64 -8.55 40.38
CA VAL A 18 -33.40 -8.82 39.66
C VAL A 18 -32.34 -9.04 40.70
N LEU A 19 -31.67 -10.19 40.65
CA LEU A 19 -30.70 -10.59 41.64
C LEU A 19 -29.37 -10.89 40.92
N TRP A 20 -28.31 -10.27 41.41
CA TRP A 20 -26.95 -10.42 40.95
C TRP A 20 -26.21 -11.32 41.94
N TYR A 21 -25.66 -12.43 41.44
CA TYR A 21 -24.85 -13.33 42.25
C TYR A 21 -23.48 -13.52 41.61
N HIS A 22 -22.43 -13.51 42.43
CA HIS A 22 -21.13 -14.02 42.10
C HIS A 22 -21.24 -15.54 42.16
N ASN A 23 -21.42 -16.19 41.01
CA ASN A 23 -21.34 -17.64 40.99
C ASN A 23 -19.86 -18.03 41.03
N ASN A 24 -19.44 -18.67 42.11
CA ASN A 24 -18.12 -19.28 42.12
C ASN A 24 -18.19 -20.46 41.14
N MET A 25 -17.49 -20.37 40.01
CA MET A 25 -17.46 -21.43 39.00
C MET A 25 -16.59 -22.63 39.45
N GLU A 26 -16.17 -22.66 40.72
CA GLU A 26 -15.43 -23.75 41.34
C GLU A 26 -16.33 -24.99 41.51
N GLU A 27 -16.16 -25.90 40.55
CA GLU A 27 -16.04 -27.36 40.68
C GLU A 27 -16.97 -28.08 41.67
N GLY A 28 -18.14 -28.49 41.17
CA GLY A 28 -18.68 -29.80 41.54
C GLY A 28 -18.15 -30.86 40.58
N GLU A 29 -17.97 -32.10 41.07
CA GLU A 29 -17.34 -33.23 40.35
C GLU A 29 -17.95 -33.53 38.96
N ASP A 30 -19.19 -33.10 38.70
CA ASP A 30 -19.95 -33.46 37.50
C ASP A 30 -19.96 -32.40 36.38
N ARG A 31 -19.29 -31.24 36.54
CA ARG A 31 -19.32 -30.19 35.51
C ARG A 31 -18.19 -30.35 34.49
N TRP A 32 -18.44 -31.16 33.46
CA TRP A 32 -17.62 -31.19 32.25
C TRP A 32 -17.86 -29.94 31.39
N ASP A 33 -16.95 -28.96 31.46
CA ASP A 33 -16.88 -27.85 30.51
C ASP A 33 -15.93 -28.27 29.37
N PRO A 34 -16.44 -28.72 28.22
CA PRO A 34 -15.57 -29.17 27.14
C PRO A 34 -14.69 -27.99 26.71
N PRO A 35 -13.35 -28.17 26.62
CA PRO A 35 -12.49 -27.11 26.15
C PRO A 35 -12.97 -26.65 24.78
N GLN A 36 -13.20 -25.35 24.62
CA GLN A 36 -13.48 -24.79 23.30
C GLN A 36 -12.29 -25.16 22.40
N ASN A 37 -12.55 -25.94 21.35
CA ASN A 37 -11.57 -26.36 20.36
C ASN A 37 -11.04 -25.12 19.61
N SER A 38 -10.08 -24.43 20.24
CA SER A 38 -9.42 -23.25 19.70
C SER A 38 -8.14 -23.70 19.01
N ALA A 39 -8.19 -23.79 17.68
CA ALA A 39 -7.03 -24.10 16.86
C ALA A 39 -6.21 -22.82 16.58
N VAL A 40 -5.47 -22.35 17.58
CA VAL A 40 -4.66 -21.10 17.48
C VAL A 40 -3.66 -21.17 16.32
N TYR A 41 -3.08 -22.34 16.07
CA TYR A 41 -2.16 -22.57 14.95
C TYR A 41 -2.84 -22.39 13.58
N LEU A 42 -4.10 -22.80 13.44
CA LEU A 42 -4.87 -22.63 12.21
C LEU A 42 -5.19 -21.15 11.98
N ALA A 43 -5.61 -20.43 13.02
CA ALA A 43 -5.85 -18.99 12.94
C ALA A 43 -4.57 -18.21 12.59
N ALA A 44 -3.42 -18.59 13.17
CA ALA A 44 -2.12 -18.02 12.85
C ALA A 44 -1.73 -18.29 11.38
N ALA A 45 -1.94 -19.52 10.89
CA ALA A 45 -1.65 -19.87 9.50
C ALA A 45 -2.53 -19.10 8.50
N ILE A 46 -3.82 -18.94 8.79
CA ILE A 46 -4.76 -18.16 7.94
C ILE A 46 -4.31 -16.70 7.87
N THR A 47 -4.07 -16.07 9.02
CA THR A 47 -3.68 -14.65 9.08
C THR A 47 -2.31 -14.40 8.46
N ALA A 48 -1.35 -15.32 8.62
CA ALA A 48 -0.05 -15.24 7.96
C ALA A 48 -0.19 -15.35 6.44
N SER A 49 -0.97 -16.32 5.96
CA SER A 49 -1.21 -16.54 4.52
C SER A 49 -1.89 -15.34 3.88
N ALA A 50 -2.87 -14.73 4.55
CA ALA A 50 -3.53 -13.51 4.08
C ALA A 50 -2.54 -12.33 3.95
N ARG A 51 -1.62 -12.16 4.90
CA ARG A 51 -0.59 -11.11 4.82
C ARG A 51 0.41 -11.36 3.70
N ILE A 52 0.83 -12.61 3.51
CA ILE A 52 1.72 -13.00 2.41
C ILE A 52 1.04 -12.72 1.07
N TYR A 53 -0.24 -13.06 0.95
CA TYR A 53 -1.04 -12.77 -0.24
C TYR A 53 -1.14 -11.28 -0.54
N MET A 54 -1.31 -10.44 0.49
CA MET A 54 -1.41 -8.99 0.33
C MET A 54 -0.06 -8.31 0.05
N TYR A 55 1.07 -8.95 0.40
CA TYR A 55 2.39 -8.34 0.34
C TYR A 55 2.77 -7.75 -1.03
N PRO A 56 2.55 -8.43 -2.18
CA PRO A 56 2.90 -7.88 -3.50
C PRO A 56 2.17 -6.58 -3.84
N PHE A 57 0.99 -6.35 -3.25
CA PHE A 57 0.21 -5.14 -3.48
C PHE A 57 0.63 -4.02 -2.51
N ILE A 58 0.97 -4.38 -1.27
CA ILE A 58 1.43 -3.44 -0.24
C ILE A 58 2.86 -2.96 -0.52
N SER A 59 3.70 -3.80 -1.13
CA SER A 59 5.09 -3.47 -1.44
C SER A 59 5.25 -2.60 -2.69
N ARG A 60 4.15 -2.21 -3.35
CA ARG A 60 4.20 -1.31 -4.50
C ARG A 60 4.54 0.11 -4.03
N GLU A 61 5.32 0.82 -4.84
CA GLU A 61 5.68 2.23 -4.57
C GLU A 61 4.45 3.14 -4.57
N ASP A 62 3.43 2.81 -5.37
CA ASP A 62 2.18 3.56 -5.47
C ASP A 62 1.09 3.10 -4.49
N CYS A 63 1.44 2.32 -3.46
CA CYS A 63 0.52 1.91 -2.41
C CYS A 63 0.42 2.97 -1.30
N TYR A 64 -0.69 3.69 -1.26
CA TYR A 64 -0.93 4.75 -0.27
C TYR A 64 -1.48 4.24 1.07
N TYR A 65 -2.29 3.17 1.04
CA TYR A 65 -2.95 2.66 2.24
C TYR A 65 -3.38 1.20 2.12
N THR A 66 -3.36 0.48 3.25
CA THR A 66 -3.94 -0.86 3.37
C THR A 66 -4.58 -1.07 4.74
N ASP A 67 -5.70 -1.80 4.79
CA ASP A 67 -6.27 -2.37 6.02
C ASP A 67 -6.81 -3.77 5.74
N THR A 68 -6.13 -4.77 6.30
CA THR A 68 -6.46 -6.21 6.24
C THR A 68 -6.46 -6.82 4.83
N ASP A 69 -7.47 -6.52 4.02
CA ASP A 69 -7.79 -7.11 2.71
C ASP A 69 -8.08 -6.03 1.64
N SER A 70 -7.76 -4.77 1.95
CA SER A 70 -7.94 -3.62 1.06
C SER A 70 -6.62 -2.93 0.75
N VAL A 71 -6.52 -2.35 -0.45
CA VAL A 71 -5.40 -1.50 -0.89
C VAL A 71 -5.92 -0.27 -1.62
N VAL A 72 -5.28 0.88 -1.38
CA VAL A 72 -5.46 2.10 -2.17
C VAL A 72 -4.19 2.35 -2.96
N LEU A 73 -4.29 2.32 -4.28
CA LEU A 73 -3.18 2.39 -5.21
C LEU A 73 -3.29 3.61 -6.13
N GLY A 74 -2.15 4.17 -6.56
CA GLY A 74 -2.09 5.21 -7.57
C GLY A 74 -2.41 4.70 -8.97
N SER A 75 -1.91 3.52 -9.31
CA SER A 75 -2.14 2.87 -10.61
C SER A 75 -3.12 1.70 -10.47
N PRO A 76 -3.97 1.45 -11.47
CA PRO A 76 -4.93 0.35 -11.42
C PRO A 76 -4.24 -1.02 -11.36
N LEU A 77 -4.93 -2.00 -10.78
CA LEU A 77 -4.50 -3.41 -10.85
C LEU A 77 -4.79 -3.99 -12.24
N PRO A 78 -4.03 -5.01 -12.67
CA PRO A 78 -4.33 -5.79 -13.86
C PRO A 78 -5.77 -6.34 -13.83
N PRO A 79 -6.53 -6.27 -14.95
CA PRO A 79 -7.92 -6.73 -15.00
C PRO A 79 -8.12 -8.18 -14.56
N GLU A 80 -7.10 -9.03 -14.71
CA GLU A 80 -7.14 -10.44 -14.35
C GLU A 80 -7.31 -10.64 -12.83
N LEU A 81 -6.84 -9.68 -12.03
CA LEU A 81 -6.92 -9.70 -10.57
C LEU A 81 -8.19 -9.04 -10.02
N ILE A 82 -9.01 -8.44 -10.89
CA ILE A 82 -10.20 -7.69 -10.49
C ILE A 82 -11.46 -8.52 -10.81
N SER A 83 -12.27 -8.78 -9.79
CA SER A 83 -13.61 -9.34 -9.94
C SER A 83 -14.43 -9.12 -8.67
N GLY A 84 -15.69 -8.72 -8.82
CA GLY A 84 -16.63 -8.60 -7.70
C GLY A 84 -17.27 -9.92 -7.26
N THR A 85 -17.03 -11.03 -7.98
CA THR A 85 -17.74 -12.30 -7.76
C THR A 85 -16.80 -13.48 -7.53
N ILE A 86 -15.58 -13.44 -8.07
CA ILE A 86 -14.61 -14.54 -7.96
C ILE A 86 -13.86 -14.44 -6.63
N LEU A 87 -13.89 -15.51 -5.83
CA LEU A 87 -13.17 -15.59 -4.56
C LEU A 87 -11.66 -15.40 -4.77
N GLY A 88 -11.04 -14.59 -3.90
CA GLY A 88 -9.62 -14.29 -3.92
C GLY A 88 -9.24 -13.11 -4.83
N LYS A 89 -10.11 -12.68 -5.75
CA LYS A 89 -9.87 -11.49 -6.57
C LYS A 89 -10.31 -10.21 -5.84
N PHE A 90 -9.74 -9.08 -6.26
CA PHE A 90 -10.11 -7.78 -5.70
C PHE A 90 -11.39 -7.25 -6.34
N LYS A 91 -12.27 -6.71 -5.51
CA LYS A 91 -13.40 -5.92 -5.97
C LYS A 91 -12.97 -4.46 -6.11
N LEU A 92 -13.23 -3.85 -7.25
CA LEU A 92 -13.07 -2.41 -7.41
C LEU A 92 -14.21 -1.73 -6.63
N GLU A 93 -13.86 -1.11 -5.49
CA GLU A 93 -14.83 -0.41 -4.63
C GLU A 93 -15.06 1.02 -5.13
N GLU A 94 -13.98 1.80 -5.29
CA GLU A 94 -14.06 3.26 -5.51
C GLU A 94 -12.97 3.76 -6.46
N ARG A 95 -13.25 4.86 -7.15
CA ARG A 95 -12.23 5.67 -7.85
C ARG A 95 -12.03 6.97 -7.10
N VAL A 96 -10.81 7.18 -6.60
CA VAL A 96 -10.47 8.28 -5.68
C VAL A 96 -9.78 9.41 -6.45
N GLU A 97 -10.27 10.64 -6.30
CA GLU A 97 -9.63 11.86 -6.80
C GLU A 97 -8.63 12.41 -5.78
N LYS A 98 -9.03 12.46 -4.50
CA LYS A 98 -8.17 12.94 -3.40
C LYS A 98 -8.33 12.02 -2.19
N GLY A 99 -7.22 11.51 -1.66
CA GLY A 99 -7.19 10.70 -0.45
C GLY A 99 -6.32 11.32 0.64
N MET A 100 -6.79 11.31 1.89
CA MET A 100 -6.03 11.76 3.06
C MET A 100 -6.00 10.64 4.12
N PHE A 101 -4.82 10.06 4.36
CA PHE A 101 -4.62 8.92 5.26
C PHE A 101 -3.82 9.36 6.48
N VAL A 102 -4.51 9.87 7.51
CA VAL A 102 -3.84 10.56 8.61
C VAL A 102 -3.44 9.58 9.74
N ALA A 103 -4.18 8.49 9.92
CA ALA A 103 -3.84 7.43 10.88
C ALA A 103 -4.50 6.08 10.50
N PRO A 104 -4.07 4.95 11.10
CA PRO A 104 -4.73 3.66 10.88
C PRO A 104 -6.24 3.75 11.14
N LYS A 105 -7.05 3.31 10.16
CA LYS A 105 -8.52 3.36 10.18
C LYS A 105 -9.11 4.77 10.29
N THR A 106 -8.34 5.79 9.94
CA THR A 106 -8.75 7.20 9.97
C THR A 106 -8.31 7.89 8.69
N TYR A 107 -9.22 7.98 7.72
CA TYR A 107 -8.95 8.53 6.41
C TYR A 107 -10.19 9.16 5.77
N TYR A 108 -9.93 10.03 4.80
CA TYR A 108 -10.93 10.69 3.96
C TYR A 108 -10.62 10.44 2.49
N LEU A 109 -11.64 10.06 1.71
CA LEU A 109 -11.55 9.93 0.25
C LEU A 109 -12.63 10.82 -0.39
N LYS A 110 -12.22 11.62 -1.37
CA LYS A 110 -13.10 12.28 -2.33
C LYS A 110 -13.11 11.42 -3.60
N THR A 111 -14.26 10.88 -3.98
CA THR A 111 -14.37 10.05 -5.19
C THR A 111 -14.61 10.90 -6.43
N VAL A 112 -14.37 10.32 -7.60
CA VAL A 112 -14.62 10.95 -8.90
C VAL A 112 -16.12 11.25 -9.08
N ASP A 113 -16.99 10.45 -8.49
CA ASP A 113 -18.45 10.61 -8.52
C ASP A 113 -18.96 11.63 -7.46
N GLU A 114 -18.08 12.52 -6.99
CA GLU A 114 -18.34 13.60 -6.04
C GLU A 114 -18.89 13.19 -4.66
N HIS A 115 -18.82 11.91 -4.29
CA HIS A 115 -19.18 11.49 -2.93
C HIS A 115 -17.96 11.33 -2.02
N ASN A 116 -18.19 11.56 -0.73
CA ASN A 116 -17.14 11.58 0.28
C ASN A 116 -17.20 10.31 1.14
N VAL A 117 -16.07 9.61 1.25
CA VAL A 117 -15.91 8.47 2.16
C VAL A 117 -15.11 8.92 3.37
N ILE A 118 -15.74 8.94 4.54
CA ILE A 118 -15.10 9.29 5.82
C ILE A 118 -15.02 8.04 6.70
N LYS A 119 -13.79 7.65 7.07
CA LYS A 119 -13.53 6.65 8.10
C LYS A 119 -12.80 7.31 9.27
N PHE A 120 -13.29 7.03 10.47
CA PHE A 120 -12.69 7.52 11.70
C PHE A 120 -12.79 6.44 12.78
N LYS A 121 -11.68 6.19 13.48
CA LYS A 121 -11.62 5.24 14.58
C LYS A 121 -12.04 5.91 15.89
N GLY A 122 -13.30 5.73 16.29
CA GLY A 122 -13.76 6.18 17.61
C GLY A 122 -15.23 6.57 17.64
N PRO A 123 -15.73 6.98 18.82
CA PRO A 123 -17.15 7.28 19.04
C PRO A 123 -17.60 8.60 18.38
N ALA A 124 -16.67 9.49 18.03
CA ALA A 124 -16.95 10.82 17.49
C ALA A 124 -17.08 10.88 15.96
N LYS A 125 -17.30 9.74 15.29
CA LYS A 125 -17.32 9.63 13.81
C LYS A 125 -18.26 10.63 13.14
N THR A 126 -19.42 10.93 13.74
CA THR A 126 -20.43 11.85 13.19
C THR A 126 -20.00 13.32 13.22
N MET A 127 -19.00 13.66 14.03
CA MET A 127 -18.50 15.03 14.20
C MET A 127 -17.30 15.33 13.29
N ILE A 128 -16.86 14.34 12.50
CA ILE A 128 -15.70 14.46 11.63
C ILE A 128 -16.15 14.87 10.22
N HIS A 129 -15.58 15.96 9.74
CA HIS A 129 -15.81 16.50 8.40
C HIS A 129 -14.48 16.57 7.62
N PRO A 130 -14.51 16.73 6.28
CA PRO A 130 -13.29 16.81 5.47
C PRO A 130 -12.28 17.84 5.96
N GLU A 131 -12.76 19.03 6.38
CA GLU A 131 -11.90 20.09 6.95
C GLU A 131 -11.10 19.64 8.17
N TRP A 132 -11.63 18.70 8.96
CA TRP A 132 -10.91 18.17 10.11
C TRP A 132 -9.64 17.46 9.67
N PHE A 133 -9.69 16.68 8.57
CA PHE A 133 -8.50 16.01 8.04
C PHE A 133 -7.46 17.01 7.54
N GLU A 134 -7.88 18.09 6.90
CA GLU A 134 -6.99 19.16 6.43
C GLU A 134 -6.32 19.90 7.58
N LYS A 135 -7.10 20.30 8.59
CA LYS A 135 -6.58 20.94 9.82
C LYS A 135 -5.63 20.01 10.56
N GLN A 136 -5.97 18.73 10.64
CA GLN A 136 -5.21 17.74 11.39
C GLN A 136 -3.94 17.31 10.65
N TYR A 137 -3.94 17.34 9.32
CA TYR A 137 -2.73 17.16 8.51
C TYR A 137 -1.78 18.35 8.65
N ALA A 138 -2.31 19.57 8.64
CA ALA A 138 -1.53 20.80 8.84
C ALA A 138 -0.92 20.88 10.25
N ASP A 139 -1.70 20.53 11.28
CA ASP A 139 -1.22 20.44 12.67
C ASP A 139 -1.62 19.09 13.31
N PRO A 140 -0.71 18.11 13.33
CA PRO A 140 -0.94 16.80 13.97
C PRO A 140 -1.18 16.86 15.48
N SER A 141 -0.83 17.96 16.15
CA SER A 141 -0.99 18.13 17.60
C SER A 141 -2.33 18.74 17.98
N LEU A 142 -3.14 19.16 17.00
CA LEU A 142 -4.44 19.78 17.21
C LEU A 142 -5.35 18.88 18.05
N LYS A 143 -5.99 19.48 19.05
CA LYS A 143 -6.99 18.83 19.92
C LYS A 143 -8.28 19.62 19.86
N THR A 144 -9.35 18.98 19.45
CA THR A 144 -10.69 19.59 19.42
C THR A 144 -11.59 18.88 20.41
N LEU A 145 -12.22 19.61 21.31
CA LEU A 145 -13.21 19.06 22.23
C LEU A 145 -14.58 19.02 21.53
N VAL A 146 -15.20 17.84 21.48
CA VAL A 146 -16.55 17.67 20.92
C VAL A 146 -17.43 16.92 21.91
N GLU A 147 -18.72 17.21 21.91
CA GLU A 147 -19.69 16.42 22.67
C GLU A 147 -20.17 15.23 21.84
N VAL A 148 -20.08 14.03 22.41
CA VAL A 148 -20.58 12.81 21.80
C VAL A 148 -21.71 12.26 22.64
N LYS A 149 -22.85 11.99 21.99
CA LYS A 149 -24.00 11.34 22.61
C LYS A 149 -23.89 9.83 22.44
N SER A 150 -23.83 9.11 23.57
CA SER A 150 -24.00 7.66 23.59
C SER A 150 -25.45 7.35 23.96
N ASN A 151 -26.21 6.79 23.01
CA ASN A 151 -27.65 6.57 23.18
C ASN A 151 -27.99 5.33 24.01
N PHE A 152 -27.08 4.35 24.12
CA PHE A 152 -27.35 3.04 24.69
C PHE A 152 -26.37 2.69 25.81
N LYS A 153 -26.32 3.51 26.85
CA LYS A 153 -25.54 3.18 28.04
C LYS A 153 -26.42 2.39 29.01
N VAL A 154 -26.23 1.08 29.01
CA VAL A 154 -26.94 0.16 29.90
C VAL A 154 -26.27 0.19 31.27
N LYS A 155 -27.01 0.64 32.28
CA LYS A 155 -26.63 0.47 33.68
C LYS A 155 -27.17 -0.88 34.14
N LEU A 156 -26.32 -1.88 34.08
CA LEU A 156 -26.71 -3.27 34.34
C LEU A 156 -27.36 -3.45 35.71
N SER A 157 -26.87 -2.81 36.76
CA SER A 157 -27.46 -2.94 38.11
C SER A 157 -28.95 -2.56 38.14
N THR A 158 -29.31 -1.40 37.59
CA THR A 158 -30.69 -0.92 37.55
C THR A 158 -31.48 -1.39 36.33
N LEU A 159 -30.83 -2.09 35.39
CA LEU A 159 -31.35 -2.40 34.05
C LEU A 159 -31.87 -1.18 33.28
N GLU A 160 -31.36 0.02 33.61
CA GLU A 160 -31.76 1.25 32.96
C GLU A 160 -30.92 1.49 31.70
N VAL A 161 -31.58 1.85 30.60
CA VAL A 161 -30.91 2.31 29.39
C VAL A 161 -30.93 3.83 29.39
N THR A 162 -29.74 4.43 29.46
CA THR A 162 -29.60 5.88 29.53
C THR A 162 -28.85 6.42 28.33
N SER A 163 -29.21 7.64 27.92
CA SER A 163 -28.45 8.42 26.96
C SER A 163 -27.53 9.38 27.71
N THR A 164 -26.22 9.24 27.53
CA THR A 164 -25.23 10.13 28.17
C THR A 164 -24.51 10.97 27.13
N LYS A 165 -24.33 12.26 27.41
CA LYS A 165 -23.41 13.13 26.68
C LYS A 165 -22.07 13.10 27.39
N ASN A 166 -21.00 12.79 26.65
CA ASN A 166 -19.64 12.83 27.16
C ASN A 166 -18.82 13.76 26.29
N SER A 167 -17.93 14.53 26.90
CA SER A 167 -16.91 15.28 26.14
C SER A 167 -15.85 14.30 25.62
N TYR A 168 -15.49 14.46 24.36
CA TYR A 168 -14.52 13.62 23.68
C TYR A 168 -13.46 14.51 23.02
N ILE A 169 -12.19 14.19 23.22
CA ILE A 169 -11.09 14.91 22.61
C ILE A 169 -10.78 14.26 21.26
N LEU A 170 -11.15 14.95 20.19
CA LEU A 170 -10.66 14.64 18.84
C LEU A 170 -9.19 14.99 18.77
N ARG A 171 -8.37 13.97 18.55
CA ARG A 171 -6.94 14.08 18.29
C ARG A 171 -6.52 12.94 17.39
N LEU A 172 -5.43 13.11 16.67
CA LEU A 172 -4.73 11.96 16.11
C LEU A 172 -4.22 11.06 17.22
N SER A 173 -4.58 9.78 17.15
CA SER A 173 -3.89 8.76 17.91
C SER A 173 -2.58 8.46 17.18
N LEU A 174 -1.53 9.17 17.57
CA LEU A 174 -0.17 8.94 17.08
C LEU A 174 0.26 7.56 17.59
N ASP A 175 0.21 6.56 16.70
CA ASP A 175 0.56 5.17 17.02
C ASP A 175 2.09 5.11 17.23
N PRO A 176 2.59 4.57 18.37
CA PRO A 176 4.03 4.50 18.60
C PRO A 176 4.76 3.61 17.58
N LYS A 177 4.04 2.79 16.79
CA LYS A 177 4.62 1.80 15.86
C LYS A 177 5.51 2.36 14.74
N ARG A 178 5.46 3.67 14.48
CA ARG A 178 6.27 4.34 13.44
C ARG A 178 6.85 5.64 13.97
N VAL A 179 8.05 5.98 13.53
CA VAL A 179 8.71 7.27 13.81
C VAL A 179 8.25 8.28 12.76
N ARG A 180 7.91 9.51 13.15
CA ARG A 180 7.52 10.57 12.20
C ARG A 180 8.75 11.31 11.70
N LEU A 181 8.76 11.60 10.40
CA LEU A 181 9.74 12.46 9.75
C LEU A 181 9.11 13.82 9.49
N PHE A 182 9.80 14.86 9.92
CA PHE A 182 9.44 16.24 9.65
C PHE A 182 10.45 16.84 8.71
N GLU A 183 9.98 17.69 7.81
CA GLU A 183 10.86 18.44 6.92
C GLU A 183 11.65 19.47 7.74
N THR A 184 12.97 19.50 7.56
CA THR A 184 13.90 20.26 8.41
C THR A 184 13.65 21.77 8.35
N GLU A 185 13.16 22.28 7.22
CA GLU A 185 13.02 23.71 6.97
C GLU A 185 11.62 24.24 7.34
N SER A 186 10.56 23.51 6.99
CA SER A 186 9.18 23.94 7.20
C SER A 186 8.60 23.46 8.55
N GLY A 187 9.21 22.43 9.16
CA GLY A 187 8.65 21.72 10.30
C GLY A 187 7.36 20.95 9.97
N ALA A 188 6.97 20.88 8.68
CA ALA A 188 5.80 20.15 8.24
C ALA A 188 6.02 18.65 8.34
N TRP A 189 4.93 17.92 8.60
CA TRP A 189 4.98 16.46 8.62
C TRP A 189 5.20 15.93 7.20
N ALA A 190 6.35 15.29 6.96
CA ALA A 190 6.74 14.79 5.65
C ALA A 190 6.36 13.32 5.46
N ASP A 191 6.74 12.44 6.41
CA ASP A 191 6.50 10.99 6.28
C ASP A 191 6.62 10.24 7.63
N THR A 192 6.66 8.90 7.61
CA THR A 192 6.89 8.03 8.74
C THR A 192 7.84 6.87 8.41
N MET A 193 8.81 6.60 9.28
CA MET A 193 9.69 5.44 9.20
C MET A 193 9.23 4.31 10.12
N PRO A 194 9.51 3.04 9.77
CA PRO A 194 9.35 1.93 10.70
C PRO A 194 10.16 2.14 11.99
N LEU A 195 9.63 1.69 13.13
CA LEU A 195 10.44 1.56 14.35
C LEU A 195 11.52 0.50 14.14
N HIS A 196 12.78 0.84 14.46
CA HIS A 196 13.85 -0.14 14.56
C HIS A 196 13.94 -0.66 16.00
N ILE A 197 13.47 -1.88 16.25
CA ILE A 197 13.52 -2.50 17.58
C ILE A 197 14.87 -3.20 17.74
N ASN A 198 15.78 -2.55 18.45
CA ASN A 198 17.11 -3.10 18.77
C ASN A 198 17.16 -3.89 20.08
N ASP A 199 16.10 -3.82 20.89
CA ASP A 199 16.06 -4.52 22.17
C ASP A 199 15.82 -6.02 21.97
N LEU A 200 16.89 -6.79 22.12
CA LEU A 200 16.88 -8.25 22.06
C LEU A 200 17.08 -8.89 23.44
N SER A 201 16.96 -8.11 24.52
CA SER A 201 17.22 -8.57 25.89
C SER A 201 16.29 -9.71 26.33
N GLY A 202 15.05 -9.71 25.82
CA GLY A 202 14.03 -10.73 26.10
C GLY A 202 14.15 -12.04 25.31
N LEU A 203 15.15 -12.20 24.44
CA LEU A 203 15.32 -13.43 23.66
C LEU A 203 16.10 -14.50 24.42
N ASP A 204 15.61 -15.75 24.32
CA ASP A 204 16.29 -16.94 24.78
C ASP A 204 17.53 -17.25 23.90
N HIS A 205 18.38 -18.18 24.36
CA HIS A 205 19.59 -18.57 23.63
C HIS A 205 19.29 -19.06 22.20
N MET A 206 18.17 -19.77 22.01
CA MET A 206 17.74 -20.26 20.69
C MET A 206 17.29 -19.12 19.78
N GLY A 207 16.55 -18.15 20.30
CA GLY A 207 16.18 -16.93 19.60
C GLY A 207 17.40 -16.12 19.15
N LYS A 208 18.39 -15.96 20.02
CA LYS A 208 19.67 -15.30 19.68
C LYS A 208 20.41 -16.02 18.55
N ARG A 209 20.49 -17.35 18.59
CA ARG A 209 21.07 -18.17 17.50
C ARG A 209 20.31 -18.03 16.18
N ARG A 210 18.98 -18.02 16.21
CA ARG A 210 18.16 -17.82 15.01
C ARG A 210 18.39 -16.45 14.41
N ILE A 211 18.42 -15.39 15.22
CA ILE A 211 18.69 -14.03 14.74
C ILE A 211 20.09 -13.93 14.13
N ALA A 212 21.11 -14.51 14.76
CA ALA A 212 22.46 -14.54 14.21
C ALA A 212 22.51 -15.24 12.84
N SER A 213 21.83 -16.39 12.72
CA SER A 213 21.71 -17.11 11.44
C SER A 213 21.00 -16.27 10.36
N LEU A 214 19.88 -15.63 10.70
CA LEU A 214 19.15 -14.77 9.77
C LEU A 214 19.98 -13.55 9.34
N ARG A 215 20.73 -12.94 10.26
CA ARG A 215 21.64 -11.82 9.94
C ARG A 215 22.74 -12.25 8.97
N ASN A 216 23.37 -13.40 9.22
CA ASN A 216 24.37 -13.95 8.30
C ASN A 216 23.75 -14.21 6.91
N LYS A 217 22.55 -14.78 6.87
CA LYS A 217 21.82 -15.01 5.62
C LYS A 217 21.53 -13.70 4.86
N ILE A 218 21.13 -12.65 5.57
CA ILE A 218 20.90 -11.33 4.98
C ILE A 218 22.22 -10.76 4.43
N SER A 219 23.33 -10.85 5.17
CA SER A 219 24.63 -10.38 4.68
C SER A 219 25.11 -11.16 3.46
N GLU A 220 24.94 -12.49 3.42
CA GLU A 220 25.21 -13.31 2.24
C GLU A 220 24.39 -12.85 1.03
N LEU A 221 23.09 -12.61 1.22
CA LEU A 221 22.20 -12.14 0.15
C LEU A 221 22.55 -10.74 -0.34
N GLN A 222 22.98 -9.84 0.54
CA GLN A 222 23.44 -8.50 0.17
C GLN A 222 24.70 -8.55 -0.69
N VAL A 223 25.67 -9.39 -0.31
CA VAL A 223 26.88 -9.62 -1.11
C VAL A 223 26.52 -10.21 -2.46
N TYR A 224 25.62 -11.19 -2.49
CA TYR A 224 25.15 -11.80 -3.74
C TYR A 224 24.45 -10.80 -4.66
N ASN A 225 23.58 -9.95 -4.12
CA ASN A 225 22.91 -8.89 -4.89
C ASN A 225 23.92 -7.89 -5.46
N SER A 226 24.94 -7.48 -4.67
CA SER A 226 25.99 -6.59 -5.16
C SER A 226 26.79 -7.21 -6.32
N ILE A 227 27.12 -8.51 -6.23
CA ILE A 227 27.77 -9.23 -7.34
C ILE A 227 26.86 -9.30 -8.57
N LEU A 228 25.56 -9.50 -8.38
CA LEU A 228 24.60 -9.50 -9.49
C LEU A 228 24.52 -8.13 -10.15
N GLU A 229 24.43 -7.05 -9.38
CA GLU A 229 24.42 -5.68 -9.90
C GLU A 229 25.68 -5.38 -10.73
N GLU A 230 26.85 -5.77 -10.25
CA GLU A 230 28.10 -5.66 -11.02
C GLU A 230 28.06 -6.46 -12.33
N LYS A 231 27.51 -7.69 -12.30
CA LYS A 231 27.36 -8.51 -13.51
C LYS A 231 26.34 -7.92 -14.49
N PHE A 232 25.25 -7.34 -14.00
CA PHE A 232 24.28 -6.63 -14.83
C PHE A 232 24.91 -5.40 -15.48
N PHE A 233 25.72 -4.65 -14.73
CA PHE A 233 26.45 -3.49 -15.25
C PHE A 233 27.48 -3.88 -16.32
N GLN A 234 28.27 -4.93 -16.08
CA GLN A 234 29.22 -5.47 -17.06
C GLN A 234 28.50 -5.97 -18.32
N LYS A 235 27.38 -6.66 -18.17
CA LYS A 235 26.62 -7.17 -19.32
C LYS A 235 25.91 -6.06 -20.10
N GLY A 236 25.43 -5.02 -19.42
CA GLY A 236 24.86 -3.83 -20.07
C GLY A 236 25.92 -3.09 -20.90
N SER A 237 27.11 -2.87 -20.33
CA SER A 237 28.22 -2.27 -21.06
C SER A 237 28.76 -3.15 -22.19
N GLU A 238 28.73 -4.49 -22.07
CA GLU A 238 29.04 -5.40 -23.19
C GLU A 238 28.02 -5.35 -24.33
N VAL A 239 26.74 -5.05 -24.03
CA VAL A 239 25.70 -4.88 -25.04
C VAL A 239 25.85 -3.53 -25.74
N GLU A 240 26.06 -2.45 -25.00
CA GLU A 240 26.34 -1.11 -25.58
C GLU A 240 27.60 -1.13 -26.46
N ASN A 241 28.70 -1.74 -26.00
CA ASN A 241 29.92 -1.84 -26.80
C ASN A 241 29.76 -2.73 -28.06
N LYS A 242 28.84 -3.70 -28.04
CA LYS A 242 28.51 -4.51 -29.23
C LYS A 242 27.62 -3.74 -30.20
N GLU A 243 26.65 -3.00 -29.70
CA GLU A 243 25.80 -2.11 -30.52
C GLU A 243 26.64 -1.02 -31.18
N ASP A 244 27.55 -0.37 -30.44
CA ASP A 244 28.49 0.63 -30.99
C ASP A 244 29.47 0.02 -32.01
N GLY A 245 29.96 -1.20 -31.76
CA GLY A 245 30.82 -1.94 -32.68
C GLY A 245 30.12 -2.37 -33.97
N ASP A 246 28.84 -2.74 -33.89
CA ASP A 246 28.01 -3.08 -35.06
C ASP A 246 27.61 -1.82 -35.85
N ILE A 247 27.38 -0.68 -35.17
CA ILE A 247 27.17 0.63 -35.81
C ILE A 247 28.43 1.07 -36.56
N LEU A 248 29.63 0.96 -35.95
CA LEU A 248 30.90 1.30 -36.60
C LEU A 248 31.20 0.41 -37.82
N LYS A 249 30.94 -0.90 -37.73
CA LYS A 249 31.08 -1.80 -38.88
C LYS A 249 30.12 -1.46 -40.01
N ASN A 250 28.87 -1.11 -39.69
CA ASN A 250 27.90 -0.71 -40.70
C ASN A 250 28.28 0.62 -41.36
N LEU A 251 28.82 1.58 -40.60
CA LEU A 251 29.38 2.82 -41.16
C LEU A 251 30.61 2.56 -42.05
N GLU A 252 31.54 1.69 -41.65
CA GLU A 252 32.70 1.32 -42.48
C GLU A 252 32.26 0.66 -43.80
N ILE A 253 31.29 -0.25 -43.76
CA ILE A 253 30.72 -0.88 -44.97
C ILE A 253 30.05 0.18 -45.87
N GLU A 254 29.31 1.13 -45.30
CA GLU A 254 28.67 2.20 -46.07
C GLU A 254 29.71 3.13 -46.72
N THR A 255 30.80 3.45 -46.01
CA THR A 255 31.89 4.26 -46.56
C THR A 255 32.62 3.54 -47.71
N CYS A 256 32.93 2.25 -47.58
CA CYS A 256 33.52 1.46 -48.67
C CYS A 256 32.60 1.41 -49.91
N LEU A 257 31.29 1.25 -49.72
CA LEU A 257 30.32 1.26 -50.83
C LEU A 257 30.19 2.63 -51.50
N THR A 258 30.35 3.73 -50.76
CA THR A 258 30.38 5.08 -51.34
C THR A 258 31.67 5.37 -52.10
N GLU A 259 32.81 4.87 -51.62
CA GLU A 259 34.08 5.00 -52.33
C GLU A 259 34.06 4.21 -53.66
N ASP A 260 33.55 2.98 -53.65
CA ASP A 260 33.38 2.17 -54.86
C ASP A 260 32.41 2.81 -55.87
N ARG A 261 31.32 3.44 -55.41
CA ARG A 261 30.41 4.21 -56.28
C ARG A 261 31.06 5.46 -56.88
N THR A 262 31.88 6.18 -56.13
CA THR A 262 32.62 7.35 -56.67
C THR A 262 33.72 6.97 -57.66
N ILE A 263 34.25 5.73 -57.57
CA ILE A 263 35.20 5.18 -58.53
C ILE A 263 34.46 4.79 -59.82
N LEU A 264 33.32 4.11 -59.72
CA LEU A 264 32.46 3.76 -60.87
C LEU A 264 31.92 5.01 -61.60
N ASP A 265 31.48 6.04 -60.88
CA ASP A 265 31.03 7.32 -61.48
C ASP A 265 32.17 8.10 -62.16
N ARG A 266 33.43 7.87 -61.77
CA ARG A 266 34.62 8.42 -62.42
C ARG A 266 35.04 7.63 -63.65
N GLU A 267 34.72 6.34 -63.72
CA GLU A 267 34.96 5.48 -64.89
C GLU A 267 33.87 5.68 -65.95
N GLU A 268 32.59 5.78 -65.59
CA GLU A 268 31.50 6.09 -66.55
C GLU A 268 31.64 7.48 -67.19
N LYS A 269 32.19 8.47 -66.48
CA LYS A 269 32.51 9.79 -67.06
C LYS A 269 33.70 9.79 -68.01
N ARG A 270 34.50 8.72 -68.07
CA ARG A 270 35.62 8.58 -69.02
C ARG A 270 35.24 7.86 -70.31
N GLU A 271 34.16 7.06 -70.32
CA GLU A 271 33.76 6.29 -71.51
C GLU A 271 32.61 6.92 -72.32
N GLY A 272 31.97 8.00 -71.83
CA GLY A 272 30.84 8.66 -72.50
C GLY A 272 31.17 9.92 -73.32
N THR A 273 32.13 9.89 -74.26
CA THR A 273 32.20 10.94 -75.31
C THR A 273 32.73 10.39 -76.63
N ASN A 274 31.83 10.08 -77.58
CA ASN A 274 31.98 10.27 -79.04
C ASN A 274 30.86 9.55 -79.84
N HIS A 275 29.74 10.24 -80.16
CA HIS A 275 29.40 10.64 -81.54
C HIS A 275 28.03 11.36 -81.64
N THR A 276 28.08 12.50 -82.32
CA THR A 276 27.10 13.40 -82.99
C THR A 276 25.92 12.71 -83.72
N LEU A 277 24.75 13.27 -84.09
CA LEU A 277 24.05 14.58 -84.26
C LEU A 277 22.52 14.23 -84.20
N GLU A 278 21.52 15.08 -83.97
CA GLU A 278 21.01 16.13 -84.89
C GLU A 278 19.70 16.74 -84.31
N GLU A 279 19.33 17.91 -84.81
CA GLU A 279 18.25 18.83 -84.40
C GLU A 279 16.81 18.28 -84.46
N SER A 280 15.91 18.82 -83.63
CA SER A 280 14.82 19.70 -84.13
C SER A 280 13.77 20.04 -83.06
N THR A 281 13.15 21.19 -83.31
CA THR A 281 12.20 21.99 -82.55
C THR A 281 10.82 21.35 -82.39
N LYS A 282 10.13 21.61 -81.26
CA LYS A 282 8.77 22.21 -81.20
C LYS A 282 8.19 22.33 -79.78
N THR A 283 7.51 23.45 -79.61
CA THR A 283 6.52 23.87 -78.60
C THR A 283 5.42 22.83 -78.34
N ASP A 284 4.94 22.69 -77.10
CA ASP A 284 3.63 23.23 -76.65
C ASP A 284 3.14 22.66 -75.30
N GLU A 285 2.52 23.57 -74.54
CA GLU A 285 1.35 23.44 -73.66
C GLU A 285 1.29 22.50 -72.41
N LYS A 286 1.18 23.18 -71.25
CA LYS A 286 0.19 23.00 -70.16
C LYS A 286 -0.65 21.70 -70.13
N LYS A 287 -0.66 21.01 -68.97
CA LYS A 287 -1.68 21.15 -67.89
C LYS A 287 -1.39 20.23 -66.68
N PRO A 288 -2.02 20.49 -65.50
CA PRO A 288 -1.64 19.97 -64.19
C PRO A 288 -2.57 18.84 -63.65
N ASP A 289 -2.26 18.45 -62.42
CA ASP A 289 -3.05 17.75 -61.40
C ASP A 289 -3.37 16.27 -61.61
N THR A 290 -2.83 15.40 -60.74
CA THR A 290 -3.54 14.90 -59.55
C THR A 290 -2.54 14.39 -58.53
#